data_AF-A0A0G4I0N4-F1
#
_entry.id   AF-A0A0G4I0N4-F1
#
_cell.length_a   1.000
_cell.length_b   1.000
_cell.length_c   1.000
_cell.angle_alpha   90.00
_cell.angle_beta   90.00
_cell.angle_gamma   90.00
#
_symmetry.space_group_name_H-M   'P 1'
#
loop_
_entity.id
_entity.type
_entity.pdbx_description
1 polymer ?
#
loop_
_entity_poly.entity_id
_entity_poly.type
_entity_poly.pdbx_seq_one_letter_code
_entity_poly.pdbx_strand_id
1 'polypeptide(L)'
;MGPLETKLGGGSLESWLSGIDIAMIPETCMPTGKVRMAFHSTGENFSHMEWKRRKMRVHSRAAKRDVRTGGMCILVRNTLIPVLHPTWELVGPDLIKLTVRVQEKKRGGGER
;
A
#
# COMPACT_ATOMS: atom_id res chain seq x y z
N MET A 1 -23.29 -1.75 -13.81
CA MET A 1 -21.83 -1.91 -13.84
C MET A 1 -21.20 -0.68 -13.21
N GLY A 2 -20.28 -0.88 -12.27
CA GLY A 2 -19.65 0.22 -11.52
C GLY A 2 -18.52 0.90 -12.29
N PRO A 3 -18.09 2.11 -11.89
CA PRO A 3 -17.02 2.86 -12.56
C PRO A 3 -15.67 2.11 -12.61
N LEU A 4 -15.46 1.19 -11.67
CA LEU A 4 -14.27 0.34 -11.61
C LEU A 4 -14.32 -0.77 -12.68
N GLU A 5 -15.48 -1.36 -12.92
CA GLU A 5 -15.68 -2.43 -13.93
C GLU A 5 -15.44 -1.88 -15.35
N THR A 6 -15.82 -0.62 -15.61
CA THR A 6 -15.57 0.04 -16.90
C THR A 6 -14.10 0.40 -17.11
N LYS A 7 -13.35 0.68 -16.03
CA LYS A 7 -11.88 0.91 -16.10
C LYS A 7 -11.08 -0.37 -16.23
N LEU A 8 -11.62 -1.51 -15.79
CA LEU A 8 -10.99 -2.84 -15.88
C LEU A 8 -11.31 -3.58 -17.18
N GLY A 9 -12.24 -3.07 -18.01
CA GLY A 9 -12.75 -3.72 -19.22
C GLY A 9 -11.82 -3.80 -20.44
N GLY A 10 -10.51 -3.57 -20.29
CA GLY A 10 -9.56 -3.56 -21.43
C GLY A 10 -8.15 -4.09 -21.15
N GLY A 11 -7.88 -4.57 -19.94
CA GLY A 11 -6.55 -5.06 -19.54
C GLY A 11 -6.54 -5.34 -18.04
N SER A 12 -5.86 -6.42 -17.64
CA SER A 12 -5.69 -6.82 -16.23
C SER A 12 -5.36 -5.61 -15.36
N LEU A 13 -5.90 -5.53 -14.13
CA LEU A 13 -5.50 -4.55 -13.10
C LEU A 13 -3.97 -4.43 -13.02
N GLU A 14 -3.28 -5.56 -13.22
CA GLU A 14 -1.84 -5.63 -13.20
C GLU A 14 -1.16 -4.90 -14.38
N SER A 15 -1.76 -4.94 -15.57
CA SER A 15 -1.31 -4.17 -16.74
C SER A 15 -1.44 -2.67 -16.48
N TRP A 16 -2.54 -2.24 -15.86
CA TRP A 16 -2.72 -0.84 -15.47
C TRP A 16 -1.68 -0.40 -14.42
N LEU A 17 -1.41 -1.26 -13.43
CA LEU A 17 -0.42 -0.99 -12.38
C LEU A 17 1.03 -0.94 -12.89
N SER A 18 1.35 -1.56 -14.03
CA SER A 18 2.71 -1.57 -14.58
C SER A 18 3.27 -0.16 -14.85
N GLY A 19 2.41 0.79 -15.22
CA GLY A 19 2.79 2.18 -15.49
C GLY A 19 2.86 3.08 -14.25
N ILE A 20 2.40 2.59 -13.10
CA ILE A 20 2.23 3.40 -11.89
C ILE A 20 3.44 3.26 -10.95
N ASP A 21 3.92 4.38 -10.43
CA ASP A 21 5.02 4.42 -9.45
C ASP A 21 4.55 4.09 -8.04
N ILE A 22 3.40 4.63 -7.64
CA ILE A 22 2.76 4.42 -6.34
C ILE A 22 1.26 4.26 -6.55
N ALA A 23 0.69 3.16 -6.05
CA ALA A 23 -0.75 2.93 -6.07
C ALA A 23 -1.30 2.77 -4.65
N MET A 24 -2.45 3.38 -4.40
CA MET A 24 -3.24 3.20 -3.18
C MET A 24 -4.57 2.57 -3.56
N ILE A 25 -4.82 1.37 -3.06
CA ILE A 25 -6.01 0.58 -3.37
C ILE A 25 -6.83 0.50 -2.09
N PRO A 26 -7.94 1.25 -1.96
CA PRO A 26 -8.83 1.15 -0.81
C PRO A 26 -9.70 -0.11 -0.87
N GLU A 27 -10.42 -0.36 0.23
CA GLU A 27 -11.40 -1.44 0.37
C GLU A 27 -10.85 -2.86 0.11
N THR A 28 -9.59 -3.09 0.45
CA THR A 28 -9.01 -4.43 0.28
C THR A 28 -9.57 -5.42 1.31
N CYS A 29 -9.75 -6.67 0.88
CA CYS A 29 -10.23 -7.77 1.74
C CYS A 29 -9.08 -8.65 2.26
N MET A 30 -7.86 -8.11 2.33
CA MET A 30 -6.65 -8.87 2.68
C MET A 30 -6.21 -8.61 4.14
N PRO A 31 -5.51 -9.56 4.80
CA PRO A 31 -4.88 -9.32 6.11
C PRO A 31 -3.76 -8.27 6.05
N THR A 32 -3.38 -7.69 7.18
CA THR A 32 -2.20 -6.79 7.21
C THR A 32 -0.94 -7.59 6.88
N GLY A 33 -0.11 -7.08 5.97
CA GLY A 33 1.15 -7.73 5.65
C GLY A 33 1.70 -7.35 4.27
N LYS A 34 2.91 -7.83 4.00
CA LYS A 34 3.61 -7.55 2.75
C LYS A 34 2.89 -8.16 1.55
N VAL A 35 2.78 -7.40 0.48
CA VAL A 35 2.21 -7.82 -0.80
C VAL A 35 3.30 -7.73 -1.88
N ARG A 36 3.35 -8.75 -2.73
CA ARG A 36 4.19 -8.77 -3.93
C ARG A 36 3.30 -8.97 -5.15
N MET A 37 3.46 -8.10 -6.15
CA MET A 37 2.77 -8.18 -7.43
C MET A 37 3.74 -8.61 -8.53
N ALA A 38 3.24 -9.25 -9.58
CA ALA A 38 4.08 -9.80 -10.66
C ALA A 38 4.92 -8.75 -11.40
N PHE A 39 4.49 -7.47 -11.41
CA PHE A 39 5.07 -6.39 -12.21
C PHE A 39 6.01 -5.48 -11.42
N HIS A 40 6.95 -6.07 -10.70
CA HIS A 40 7.99 -5.32 -9.98
C HIS A 40 7.46 -4.26 -9.01
N SER A 41 6.30 -4.51 -8.40
CA SER A 41 5.76 -3.65 -7.35
C SER A 41 5.63 -4.46 -6.07
N THR A 42 6.10 -3.88 -4.97
CA THR A 42 5.95 -4.45 -3.64
C THR A 42 5.35 -3.42 -2.71
N GLY A 43 4.72 -3.91 -1.67
CA GLY A 43 3.89 -3.06 -0.86
C GLY A 43 3.46 -3.73 0.42
N GLU A 44 2.51 -3.08 1.07
CA GLU A 44 1.89 -3.57 2.29
C GLU A 44 0.39 -3.31 2.24
N ASN A 45 -0.35 -4.34 2.62
CA ASN A 45 -1.76 -4.23 2.88
C ASN A 45 -1.99 -3.93 4.36
N PHE A 46 -2.99 -3.10 4.64
CA PHE A 46 -3.43 -2.76 5.98
C PHE A 46 -4.89 -3.14 6.16
N SER A 47 -5.18 -3.93 7.20
CA SER A 47 -6.56 -4.26 7.56
C SER A 47 -7.11 -3.28 8.59
N HIS A 48 -8.28 -2.68 8.31
CA HIS A 48 -8.96 -1.79 9.25
C HIS A 48 -9.30 -2.52 10.56
N MET A 49 -9.66 -3.80 10.48
CA MET A 49 -9.96 -4.61 11.67
C MET A 49 -8.73 -4.82 12.53
N GLU A 50 -7.59 -5.10 11.91
CA GLU A 50 -6.37 -5.28 12.66
C GLU A 50 -5.93 -3.97 13.32
N TRP A 51 -6.06 -2.85 12.60
CA TRP A 51 -5.85 -1.53 13.18
C TRP A 51 -6.78 -1.25 14.36
N LYS A 52 -8.09 -1.49 14.20
CA LYS A 52 -9.09 -1.31 15.25
C LYS A 52 -8.78 -2.18 16.46
N ARG A 53 -8.36 -3.44 16.26
CA ARG A 53 -7.93 -4.35 17.34
C ARG A 53 -6.72 -3.80 18.08
N ARG A 54 -5.68 -3.36 17.36
CA ARG A 54 -4.47 -2.80 17.96
C ARG A 54 -4.77 -1.52 18.75
N LYS A 55 -5.61 -0.63 18.23
CA LYS A 55 -5.97 0.63 18.90
C LYS A 55 -6.89 0.44 20.11
N MET A 56 -7.91 -0.41 20.00
CA MET A 56 -8.94 -0.57 21.03
C MET A 56 -8.58 -1.58 22.13
N ARG A 57 -7.41 -2.25 22.06
CA ARG A 57 -6.97 -3.32 22.99
C ARG A 57 -8.02 -4.43 23.21
N VAL A 58 -8.88 -4.69 22.23
CA VAL A 58 -9.93 -5.72 22.37
C VAL A 58 -9.30 -7.10 22.20
N HIS A 59 -9.44 -7.97 23.22
CA HIS A 59 -8.97 -9.35 23.16
C HIS A 59 -9.69 -10.13 22.05
N SER A 60 -8.86 -10.63 21.13
CA SER A 60 -9.03 -11.49 19.93
C SER A 60 -10.27 -12.39 19.74
N ARG A 61 -11.11 -12.66 20.74
CA ARG A 61 -12.21 -13.63 20.63
C ARG A 61 -13.53 -13.06 20.11
N ALA A 62 -13.82 -11.77 20.30
CA ALA A 62 -15.13 -11.19 19.95
C ALA A 62 -15.30 -10.79 18.47
N ALA A 63 -14.23 -10.87 17.67
CA ALA A 63 -14.24 -10.37 16.29
C ALA A 63 -13.84 -11.46 15.29
N LYS A 64 -14.61 -12.56 15.22
CA LYS A 64 -14.47 -13.54 14.14
C LYS A 64 -15.59 -13.39 13.11
N ARG A 65 -15.16 -13.39 11.84
CA ARG A 65 -15.91 -13.65 10.59
C ARG A 65 -16.68 -12.51 9.93
N ASP A 66 -16.05 -11.35 9.77
CA ASP A 66 -16.34 -10.57 8.56
C ASP A 66 -15.05 -10.27 7.82
N VAL A 67 -14.86 -10.97 6.69
CA VAL A 67 -13.71 -10.84 5.78
C VAL A 67 -13.89 -9.61 4.87
N ARG A 68 -14.99 -8.86 5.04
CA ARG A 68 -15.36 -7.68 4.22
C ARG A 68 -15.11 -6.34 4.90
N THR A 69 -14.16 -6.26 5.82
CA THR A 69 -14.00 -5.06 6.67
C THR A 69 -13.14 -3.96 6.06
N GLY A 70 -12.86 -4.04 4.76
CA GLY A 70 -12.02 -3.09 4.07
C GLY A 70 -10.58 -3.09 4.58
N GLY A 71 -9.80 -2.24 3.94
CA GLY A 71 -8.37 -2.18 4.09
C GLY A 71 -7.80 -1.25 3.04
N MET A 72 -6.50 -1.01 3.14
CA MET A 72 -5.79 -0.18 2.17
C MET A 72 -4.50 -0.88 1.81
N CYS A 73 -4.27 -1.10 0.52
CA CYS A 73 -3.00 -1.60 0.02
C CYS A 73 -2.22 -0.45 -0.62
N ILE A 74 -0.96 -0.31 -0.22
CA ILE A 74 -0.01 0.59 -0.86
C ILE A 74 0.97 -0.27 -1.63
N LEU A 75 1.13 0.02 -2.92
CA LEU A 75 2.13 -0.59 -3.79
C LEU A 75 3.11 0.48 -4.24
N VAL A 76 4.41 0.15 -4.23
CA VAL A 76 5.47 0.99 -4.77
C VAL A 76 6.28 0.18 -5.77
N ARG A 77 6.62 0.81 -6.90
CA ARG A 77 7.52 0.25 -7.90
C ARG A 77 8.89 -0.04 -7.25
N ASN A 78 9.39 -1.26 -7.43
CA ASN A 78 10.60 -1.76 -6.78
C ASN A 78 11.84 -0.92 -7.09
N THR A 79 11.93 -0.36 -8.31
CA THR A 79 13.04 0.50 -8.71
C THR A 79 13.10 1.81 -7.92
N LEU A 80 11.97 2.25 -7.34
CA LEU A 80 11.89 3.46 -6.54
C LEU A 80 12.17 3.22 -5.06
N ILE A 81 12.04 1.98 -4.56
CA ILE A 81 12.24 1.67 -3.13
C ILE A 81 13.64 2.08 -2.64
N PRO A 82 14.74 1.77 -3.36
CA PRO A 82 16.08 2.17 -2.93
C PRO A 82 16.34 3.68 -3.00
N VAL A 83 15.53 4.43 -3.77
CA VAL A 83 15.71 5.88 -4.00
C VAL A 83 14.85 6.70 -3.05
N LEU A 84 13.61 6.28 -2.85
CA LEU A 84 12.58 6.98 -2.09
C LEU A 84 12.49 6.53 -0.64
N HIS A 85 13.05 5.36 -0.31
CA HIS A 85 12.96 4.73 1.01
C HIS A 85 11.58 4.90 1.66
N PRO A 86 10.49 4.51 0.96
CA PRO A 86 9.15 4.81 1.41
C PRO A 86 8.86 4.07 2.72
N THR A 87 8.25 4.78 3.66
CA THR A 87 7.65 4.18 4.85
C THR A 87 6.20 4.63 4.96
N TRP A 88 5.37 3.79 5.55
CA TRP A 88 3.95 4.06 5.67
C TRP A 88 3.44 3.63 7.04
N GLU A 89 2.44 4.35 7.54
CA GLU A 89 1.81 4.09 8.82
C GLU A 89 0.30 4.27 8.70
N LEU A 90 -0.46 3.25 9.12
CA LEU A 90 -1.91 3.36 9.22
C LEU A 90 -2.30 4.14 10.48
N VAL A 91 -2.70 5.40 10.31
CA VAL A 91 -3.03 6.32 11.41
C VAL A 91 -4.52 6.31 11.75
N GLY A 92 -5.38 5.90 10.81
CA GLY A 92 -6.83 5.73 10.95
C GLY A 92 -7.32 4.61 10.04
N PRO A 93 -8.62 4.21 10.10
CA PRO A 93 -9.18 3.22 9.18
C PRO A 93 -8.87 3.58 7.73
N ASP A 94 -9.25 4.77 7.28
CA ASP A 94 -9.06 5.21 5.90
C ASP A 94 -7.93 6.25 5.73
N LEU A 95 -6.99 6.31 6.69
CA LEU A 95 -5.95 7.32 6.71
C LEU A 95 -4.57 6.68 6.85
N ILE A 96 -3.74 6.84 5.82
CA ILE A 96 -2.33 6.43 5.82
C ILE A 96 -1.43 7.65 5.72
N LYS A 97 -0.40 7.64 6.57
CA LYS A 97 0.75 8.54 6.44
C LYS A 97 1.81 7.85 5.58
N LEU A 98 2.07 8.36 4.39
CA LEU A 98 3.20 7.97 3.54
C LEU A 98 4.35 8.96 3.76
N THR A 99 5.53 8.46 4.11
CA THR A 99 6.76 9.24 4.23
C THR A 99 7.73 8.79 3.15
N VAL A 100 8.25 9.75 2.39
CA VAL A 100 9.24 9.54 1.33
C VAL A 100 10.49 10.32 1.68
N ARG A 101 11.67 9.68 1.58
CA ARG A 101 12.97 10.31 1.79
C ARG A 101 13.74 10.24 0.49
N VAL A 102 13.92 11.40 -0.14
CA VAL A 102 14.83 11.52 -1.29
C VAL A 102 16.22 11.76 -0.76
N GLN A 103 17.17 10.86 -1.05
CA GLN A 103 18.57 11.19 -0.85
C GLN A 103 19.00 12.13 -1.97
N GLU A 104 19.32 13.38 -1.62
CA GLU A 104 20.09 14.23 -2.52
C GLU A 104 21.47 13.60 -2.69
N LYS A 105 21.77 13.18 -3.91
CA LYS A 105 23.11 12.76 -4.29
C LYS A 105 24.01 13.97 -4.05
N LYS A 106 24.84 13.96 -3.01
CA LYS A 106 25.92 14.93 -2.84
C LYS A 106 26.70 14.94 -4.15
N ARG A 107 26.55 16.01 -4.95
CA ARG A 107 27.46 16.27 -6.06
C ARG A 107 28.83 16.40 -5.40
N GLY A 108 29.69 15.42 -5.66
CA GLY A 108 31.05 15.44 -5.16
C GLY A 108 31.68 16.76 -5.56
N GLY A 109 32.00 17.59 -4.57
CA GLY A 109 32.91 18.71 -4.74
C GLY A 109 34.28 18.10 -5.01
N GLY A 110 34.59 17.89 -6.28
CA GLY A 110 35.96 17.79 -6.72
C GLY A 110 36.55 19.19 -6.74
N GLU A 111 37.20 19.58 -5.65
CA GLU A 111 38.21 20.63 -5.71
C GLU A 111 39.57 19.95 -5.66
N ARG A 112 40.16 19.94 -6.87
CA ARG A 112 41.58 20.00 -7.27
C ARG A 112 42.64 19.48 -6.31
#